data_AF-A0A7J2HGI2-F1
#
_entry.id   AF-A0A7J2HGI2-F1
#
_cell.length_a   1.000
_cell.length_b   1.000
_cell.length_c   1.000
_cell.angle_alpha   90.00
_cell.angle_beta   90.00
_cell.angle_gamma   90.00
#
_symmetry.space_group_name_H-M   'P 1'
#
loop_
_entity.id
_entity.type
_entity.pdbx_description
1 polymer ?
#
loop_
_entity_poly.entity_id
_entity_poly.type
_entity_poly.pdbx_seq_one_letter_code
_entity_poly.pdbx_strand_id
1 'polypeptide(L)' 'MSWKPVAEKLARYLPEVRKPLRRLGLGERLAWTAIVLILYTLMGHTMLYGVPQASRLAGQSPLIMSIIFAQRMGTLTTLG' A
#
# COMPACT_ATOMS: atom_id res chain seq x y z
N MET A 1 12.60 23.06 -23.57
CA MET A 1 13.16 22.76 -22.23
C MET A 1 12.77 21.33 -21.86
N SER A 2 13.75 20.42 -21.79
CA SER A 2 13.50 19.00 -21.50
C SER A 2 13.36 18.81 -19.99
N TRP A 3 12.19 18.40 -19.51
CA TRP A 3 11.88 18.19 -18.08
C TRP A 3 12.35 16.82 -17.54
N LYS A 4 12.79 15.94 -18.44
CA LYS A 4 13.32 14.60 -18.13
C LYS A 4 14.43 14.56 -17.06
N PRO A 5 15.45 15.45 -17.06
CA PRO A 5 16.55 15.36 -16.09
C PRO A 5 16.13 15.75 -14.66
N VAL A 6 15.04 16.50 -14.49
CA VAL A 6 14.51 16.86 -13.16
C VAL A 6 13.78 15.67 -12.54
N ALA A 7 13.01 14.93 -13.33
CA ALA A 7 12.33 13.71 -12.89
C ALA A 7 13.32 12.63 -12.45
N GLU A 8 14.44 12.44 -13.17
CA GLU A 8 15.47 11.46 -12.78
C GLU A 8 16.16 11.78 -11.45
N LYS A 9 16.38 13.07 -11.14
CA LYS A 9 16.99 13.46 -9.85
C LYS A 9 16.04 13.16 -8.68
N LEU A 10 14.74 13.39 -8.85
CA LEU A 10 13.74 13.11 -7.83
C LEU A 10 13.52 11.61 -7.66
N ALA A 11 13.54 10.84 -8.75
CA ALA A 11 13.36 9.39 -8.70
C ALA A 11 14.45 8.67 -7.88
N ARG A 12 15.69 9.18 -7.82
CA ARG A 12 16.76 8.59 -7.00
C ARG A 12 16.53 8.68 -5.50
N TYR A 13 15.67 9.61 -5.05
CA TYR A 13 15.31 9.73 -3.63
C TYR A 13 14.15 8.80 -3.23
N LEU A 14 13.41 8.25 -4.20
CA LEU A 14 12.42 7.23 -3.90
C LEU A 14 13.14 5.90 -3.59
N PRO A 15 12.96 5.34 -2.38
CA PRO A 15 13.48 4.02 -2.09
C PRO A 15 12.70 2.98 -2.91
N GLU A 16 13.31 2.51 -4.00
CA GLU A 16 12.74 1.44 -4.82
C GLU A 16 13.19 0.07 -4.30
N VAL A 17 12.24 -0.86 -4.18
CA VAL A 17 12.53 -2.25 -3.82
C VAL A 17 13.23 -2.92 -5.00
N ARG A 18 14.50 -3.30 -4.83
CA ARG A 18 15.25 -4.01 -5.88
C ARG A 18 14.68 -5.40 -6.10
N LYS A 19 14.66 -5.84 -7.36
CA LYS A 19 14.31 -7.22 -7.73
C LYS A 19 15.24 -8.21 -6.99
N PRO A 20 14.72 -9.39 -6.59
CA PRO A 20 15.53 -10.36 -5.87
C PRO A 20 16.73 -10.80 -6.73
N LEU A 21 17.93 -10.80 -6.13
CA LEU A 21 19.18 -11.15 -6.82
C LEU A 21 19.21 -12.62 -7.26
N ARG A 22 18.40 -13.48 -6.62
CA ARG A 22 18.33 -14.92 -6.89
C ARG A 22 16.88 -15.30 -7.21
N ARG A 23 16.71 -16.31 -8.06
CA ARG A 23 15.38 -16.89 -8.32
C ARG A 23 14.90 -17.58 -7.04
N LEU A 24 13.92 -16.95 -6.38
CA LEU A 24 13.21 -17.51 -5.23
C LEU A 24 12.45 -18.77 -5.68
N GLY A 25 12.59 -19.86 -4.92
CA GLY A 25 11.79 -21.07 -5.09
C GLY A 25 10.32 -20.84 -4.76
N LEU A 26 9.43 -21.74 -5.17
CA LEU A 26 7.98 -21.59 -4.95
C LEU A 26 7.63 -21.48 -3.45
N GLY A 27 8.25 -22.29 -2.59
CA GLY A 27 8.01 -22.26 -1.15
C GLY A 27 8.43 -20.93 -0.50
N GLU A 28 9.57 -20.38 -0.89
CA GLU A 28 10.07 -19.11 -0.34
C GLU A 28 9.18 -17.93 -0.77
N ARG A 29 8.71 -17.91 -2.02
CA ARG A 29 7.73 -16.91 -2.47
C ARG A 29 6.45 -16.97 -1.65
N LEU A 30 5.96 -18.17 -1.37
CA LEU A 30 4.71 -18.37 -0.63
C LEU A 30 4.86 -17.93 0.83
N ALA A 31 6.02 -18.17 1.45
CA ALA A 31 6.34 -17.65 2.77
C ALA A 31 6.37 -16.11 2.80
N TRP A 32 7.02 -15.47 1.81
CA TRP A 32 7.03 -14.01 1.69
C TRP A 32 5.62 -13.43 1.48
N THR A 33 4.80 -14.06 0.64
CA THR A 33 3.40 -13.66 0.46
C THR A 33 2.62 -13.76 1.76
N ALA A 34 2.80 -14.84 2.53
CA ALA A 34 2.13 -15.01 3.83
C ALA A 34 2.54 -13.93 4.84
N ILE A 35 3.83 -13.58 4.92
CA ILE A 35 4.34 -12.50 5.77
C ILE A 35 3.68 -11.16 5.40
N VAL A 36 3.68 -10.81 4.11
CA VAL A 36 3.04 -9.58 3.62
C VAL A 36 1.54 -9.57 3.91
N LEU A 37 0.86 -10.71 3.79
CA LEU A 37 -0.56 -10.83 4.06
C LEU A 37 -0.87 -10.57 5.56
N ILE A 38 -0.04 -11.08 6.46
CA ILE A 38 -0.16 -10.83 7.90
C ILE A 38 0.03 -9.34 8.19
N LEU A 39 1.08 -8.73 7.63
CA LEU A 39 1.35 -7.30 7.79
C LEU A 39 0.19 -6.45 7.26
N TYR A 40 -0.31 -6.76 6.07
CA TYR A 40 -1.47 -6.09 5.47
C TYR A 40 -2.71 -6.18 6.35
N THR A 41 -2.96 -7.35 6.94
CA THR A 41 -4.09 -7.56 7.87
C THR A 41 -3.93 -6.70 9.13
N LEU A 42 -2.71 -6.61 9.68
CA LEU A 42 -2.41 -5.74 10.82
C LEU A 42 -2.63 -4.26 10.48
N MET A 43 -2.17 -3.80 9.31
CA MET A 43 -2.41 -2.43 8.82
C MET A 43 -3.90 -2.13 8.63
N GLY A 44 -4.68 -3.13 8.22
CA GLY A 44 -6.12 -3.06 8.11
C GLY A 44 -6.85 -3.00 9.45
N HIS A 45 -6.22 -3.40 10.56
CA HIS A 45 -6.80 -3.33 11.90
C HIS A 45 -6.38 -2.05 12.65
N THR A 46 -5.21 -1.49 12.34
CA THR A 46 -4.76 -0.22 12.92
C THR A 46 -5.58 0.95 12.38
N MET A 47 -6.40 1.54 13.25
CA MET A 47 -7.15 2.75 12.94
C MET A 47 -6.20 3.94 12.76
N LEU A 48 -6.48 4.76 11.76
CA LEU A 48 -5.68 5.94 11.45
C LEU A 48 -5.80 6.96 12.59
N TYR A 49 -4.68 7.23 13.28
CA TYR A 49 -4.66 8.18 14.40
C TYR A 49 -4.94 9.59 13.87
N GLY A 50 -6.00 10.24 14.38
CA GLY A 50 -6.34 11.63 14.05
C GLY A 50 -7.60 11.84 13.18
N VAL A 51 -8.36 10.80 12.82
CA VAL A 51 -9.64 10.96 12.09
C VAL A 51 -10.83 10.63 13.00
N PRO A 52 -11.60 11.61 13.52
CA PRO A 52 -12.77 11.37 14.39
C PRO A 52 -13.99 10.78 13.66
N GLN A 53 -13.82 10.20 12.47
CA GLN A 53 -14.90 10.15 11.47
C GLN A 53 -14.93 8.88 10.61
N ALA A 54 -14.49 7.73 11.12
CA ALA A 54 -14.80 6.44 10.48
C ALA A 54 -16.32 6.30 10.19
N SER A 55 -17.16 6.91 11.02
CA SER A 55 -18.63 6.96 10.87
C SER A 55 -19.16 7.99 9.86
N ARG A 56 -18.44 9.09 9.55
CA ARG A 56 -18.90 10.08 8.55
C ARG A 56 -18.39 9.80 7.13
N LEU A 57 -17.21 9.18 7.00
CA LEU A 57 -16.62 8.80 5.71
C LEU A 57 -17.26 7.53 5.12
N ALA A 58 -17.78 6.62 5.95
CA ALA A 58 -18.50 5.42 5.48
C ALA A 58 -19.79 5.75 4.69
N GLY A 59 -20.38 6.93 4.89
CA GLY A 59 -21.54 7.39 4.12
C GLY A 59 -21.21 8.04 2.77
N GLN A 60 -19.94 8.38 2.52
CA GLN A 60 -19.48 9.05 1.30
C GLN A 60 -18.44 8.26 0.50
N SER A 61 -17.92 7.15 1.03
CA SER A 61 -16.94 6.35 0.31
C SER A 61 -17.60 5.59 -0.85
N PRO A 62 -17.16 5.76 -2.10
CA PRO A 62 -17.64 4.95 -3.20
C PRO A 62 -17.21 3.50 -2.95
N LEU A 63 -18.17 2.61 -2.65
CA LEU A 63 -17.93 1.18 -2.37
C LEU A 63 -17.06 0.51 -3.44
N ILE A 64 -17.19 0.96 -4.69
CA ILE A 64 -16.40 0.52 -5.83
C ILE A 64 -14.90 0.78 -5.61
N MET A 65 -14.53 1.94 -5.06
CA MET A 65 -13.13 2.31 -4.80
C MET A 65 -12.51 1.40 -3.74
N SER A 66 -13.27 1.09 -2.68
CA SER A 66 -12.83 0.17 -1.63
C SER A 66 -12.60 -1.24 -2.13
N ILE A 67 -13.40 -1.69 -3.10
CA ILE A 67 -13.24 -3.02 -3.72
C ILE A 67 -12.02 -3.04 -4.65
N ILE A 68 -11.83 -2.03 -5.51
CA ILE A 68 -10.74 -1.98 -6.49
C ILE A 68 -9.38 -1.88 -5.81
N PHE A 69 -9.25 -1.00 -4.82
CA PHE A 69 -8.00 -0.77 -4.11
C PHE A 69 -7.81 -1.69 -2.89
N ALA A 70 -8.76 -2.60 -2.65
CA ALA A 70 -8.84 -3.42 -1.44
C ALA A 70 -8.76 -2.60 -0.12
N GLN A 71 -9.03 -1.30 -0.17
CA GLN A 71 -8.78 -0.38 0.94
C GLN A 71 -9.91 -0.40 1.97
N ARG A 72 -9.56 -0.32 3.26
CA ARG A 72 -10.51 -0.05 4.35
C ARG A 72 -10.42 1.41 4.76
N MET A 73 -11.51 2.16 4.53
CA MET A 73 -11.61 3.57 4.95
C MET A 73 -11.50 3.70 6.47
N GLY A 74 -10.60 4.57 6.95
CA GLY A 74 -10.32 4.78 8.38
C GLY A 74 -9.14 3.98 8.95
N THR A 75 -8.37 3.27 8.12
CA THR A 75 -7.18 2.50 8.53
C THR A 75 -5.98 2.89 7.67
N LEU A 76 -4.77 2.40 7.99
CA LEU A 76 -3.57 2.68 7.19
C LEU A 76 -3.67 2.21 5.73
N THR A 77 -4.68 1.40 5.40
CA THR A 77 -4.93 0.90 4.04
C THR A 77 -5.79 1.81 3.17
N THR A 78 -6.16 3.02 3.63
CA THR A 78 -7.09 3.93 2.93
C THR A 78 -6.70 4.30 1.49
N LEU A 79 -5.45 4.13 1.08
CA LEU A 79 -5.00 4.43 -0.28
C LEU A 79 -4.52 3.18 -1.06
N GLY A 80 -4.68 1.98 -0.47
CA GLY A 80 -4.08 0.74 -0.97
C GLY A 80 -2.78 0.43 -0.28
#